data_AF-A0A0C2HI03-F1
#
_entry.id   AF-A0A0C2HI03-F1
#
_cell.length_a   1.000
_cell.length_b   1.000
_cell.length_c   1.000
_cell.angle_alpha   90.00
_cell.angle_beta   90.00
_cell.angle_gamma   90.00
#
_symmetry.space_group_name_H-M   'P 1'
#
loop_
_entity.id
_entity.type
_entity.pdbx_description
1 polymer ?
#
loop_
_entity_poly.entity_id
_entity_poly.type
_entity_poly.pdbx_seq_one_letter_code
_entity_poly.pdbx_strand_id
1 'polypeptide(L)'
;MKKETWILAGAALIIGVLLGVILTKDGRDSTPARTAAPPSSAPNVNLSQNIQMLEEIVRKEPGNRSAWVQLGHNYFDSNQPMKAIEAYNKALELDPNDPDVITNQGVMFRRVGWYDRAIENFRKANDMNPFHPQSLYNMGVVYRYDLQDLDKAYQAWSRYVELHPTSQGTEQLRGELRAIEALRQ
;
A
#
# COMPACT_ATOMS: atom_id res chain seq x y z
N MET A 1 14.52 11.34 -65.35
CA MET A 1 15.33 10.12 -65.53
C MET A 1 15.01 9.19 -64.36
N LYS A 2 14.64 7.94 -64.65
CA LYS A 2 14.22 6.91 -63.69
C LYS A 2 15.42 6.29 -62.95
N LYS A 3 15.10 5.56 -61.86
CA LYS A 3 15.81 4.42 -61.20
C LYS A 3 16.04 4.73 -59.70
N GLU A 4 15.81 3.87 -58.72
CA GLU A 4 15.10 2.59 -58.56
C GLU A 4 15.09 2.33 -57.04
N THR A 5 13.97 1.85 -56.54
CA THR A 5 13.67 1.59 -55.12
C THR A 5 14.43 0.36 -54.62
N TRP A 6 15.17 0.47 -53.51
CA TRP A 6 15.69 -0.69 -52.78
C TRP A 6 14.87 -0.92 -51.51
N ILE A 7 13.97 -1.89 -51.59
CA ILE A 7 13.33 -2.56 -50.46
C ILE A 7 14.27 -3.69 -50.04
N LEU A 8 14.68 -3.76 -48.78
CA LEU A 8 14.88 -5.05 -48.11
C LEU A 8 14.53 -4.93 -46.62
N ALA A 9 13.44 -5.60 -46.27
CA ALA A 9 12.88 -5.73 -44.94
C ALA A 9 13.76 -6.63 -44.06
N GLY A 10 14.11 -6.16 -42.86
CA GLY A 10 14.63 -7.01 -41.78
C GLY A 10 13.45 -7.66 -41.05
N ALA A 11 13.25 -8.94 -41.29
CA ALA A 11 12.15 -9.74 -40.77
C ALA A 11 12.20 -9.89 -39.25
N ALA A 12 11.05 -9.66 -38.61
CA ALA A 12 10.75 -10.10 -37.26
C ALA A 12 10.69 -11.63 -37.22
N LEU A 13 11.40 -12.26 -36.28
CA LEU A 13 11.31 -13.69 -36.04
C LEU A 13 10.64 -13.94 -34.69
N ILE A 14 9.35 -14.21 -34.81
CA ILE A 14 8.43 -14.70 -33.79
C ILE A 14 8.81 -16.15 -33.50
N ILE A 15 9.21 -16.48 -32.27
CA ILE A 15 9.40 -17.87 -31.85
C ILE A 15 8.04 -18.43 -31.43
N GLY A 16 7.72 -19.57 -32.06
CA GLY A 16 6.38 -20.12 -32.22
C GLY A 16 5.67 -20.55 -30.95
N VAL A 17 4.38 -20.23 -30.90
CA VAL A 17 3.38 -20.98 -30.15
C VAL A 17 2.82 -22.05 -31.09
N LEU A 18 3.20 -23.31 -30.87
CA LEU A 18 2.57 -24.46 -31.51
C LEU A 18 1.21 -24.72 -30.83
N LEU A 19 0.13 -24.28 -31.49
CA LEU A 19 -1.22 -24.78 -31.22
C LEU A 19 -1.52 -25.91 -32.20
N GLY A 20 -1.51 -27.14 -31.71
CA GLY A 20 -2.13 -28.28 -32.38
C GLY A 20 -3.45 -28.61 -31.69
N VAL A 21 -4.58 -28.31 -32.35
CA VAL A 21 -5.92 -28.73 -31.90
C VAL A 21 -6.69 -29.26 -33.11
N ILE A 22 -6.84 -30.60 -33.15
CA ILE A 22 -8.03 -31.43 -33.49
C ILE A 22 -8.61 -31.28 -34.93
N LEU A 23 -8.93 -32.31 -35.75
CA LEU A 23 -10.16 -33.16 -35.70
C LEU A 23 -10.23 -34.15 -36.89
N THR A 24 -10.59 -35.39 -36.54
CA THR A 24 -11.47 -36.33 -37.26
C THR A 24 -12.77 -35.63 -37.72
N LYS A 25 -13.43 -35.87 -38.84
CA LYS A 25 -13.43 -36.87 -39.92
C LYS A 25 -14.37 -36.27 -41.00
N ASP A 26 -13.95 -36.25 -42.27
CA ASP A 26 -14.70 -35.77 -43.47
C ASP A 26 -15.66 -34.57 -43.31
N GLY A 27 -15.27 -33.44 -43.93
CA GLY A 27 -16.16 -32.47 -44.55
C GLY A 27 -17.29 -31.88 -43.69
N ARG A 28 -16.98 -30.84 -42.90
CA ARG A 28 -17.87 -29.72 -42.57
C ARG A 28 -17.10 -28.62 -41.83
N ASP A 29 -17.29 -27.39 -42.28
CA ASP A 29 -16.68 -26.17 -41.76
C ASP A 29 -16.73 -26.11 -40.23
N SER A 30 -15.56 -26.05 -39.60
CA SER A 30 -15.43 -25.78 -38.17
C SER A 30 -14.23 -24.87 -37.94
N THR A 31 -14.54 -23.60 -37.80
CA THR A 31 -13.65 -22.51 -37.40
C THR A 31 -13.03 -22.84 -36.03
N PRO A 32 -11.71 -22.74 -35.82
CA PRO A 32 -11.15 -22.95 -34.49
C PRO A 32 -11.46 -21.75 -33.59
N ALA A 33 -12.17 -22.01 -32.50
CA ALA A 33 -12.41 -21.06 -31.43
C ALA A 33 -11.07 -20.57 -30.85
N ARG A 34 -10.83 -19.25 -30.91
CA ARG A 34 -9.79 -18.57 -30.14
C ARG A 34 -10.05 -18.82 -28.66
N THR A 35 -9.17 -19.54 -27.99
CA THR A 35 -9.05 -19.48 -26.53
C THR A 35 -8.54 -18.09 -26.17
N ALA A 36 -9.46 -17.20 -25.80
CA ALA A 36 -9.10 -15.95 -25.14
C ALA A 36 -8.40 -16.30 -23.82
N ALA A 37 -7.17 -15.78 -23.63
CA ALA A 37 -6.59 -15.71 -22.29
C ALA A 37 -7.60 -15.00 -21.37
N PRO A 38 -7.78 -15.45 -20.12
CA PRO A 38 -8.65 -14.75 -19.18
C PRO A 38 -8.16 -13.30 -19.07
N PRO A 39 -9.06 -12.29 -19.06
CA PRO A 39 -8.64 -10.92 -18.94
C PRO A 39 -7.88 -10.78 -17.62
N SER A 40 -6.64 -10.29 -17.70
CA SER A 40 -5.94 -9.78 -16.53
C SER A 40 -6.75 -8.58 -16.02
N SER A 41 -7.63 -8.79 -15.05
CA SER A 41 -8.21 -7.68 -14.30
C SER A 41 -7.08 -7.07 -13.48
N ALA A 42 -6.37 -6.14 -14.10
CA ALA A 42 -5.30 -5.40 -13.47
C ALA A 42 -5.80 -4.81 -12.13
N PRO A 43 -5.04 -4.93 -11.03
CA PRO A 43 -5.46 -4.50 -9.69
C PRO A 43 -6.03 -3.07 -9.63
N ASN A 44 -5.67 -2.22 -10.58
CA ASN A 44 -6.06 -0.82 -10.68
C ASN A 44 -7.54 -0.58 -11.04
N VAL A 45 -8.19 -1.48 -11.82
CA VAL A 45 -9.60 -1.29 -12.23
C VAL A 45 -10.52 -1.58 -11.04
N ASN A 46 -10.22 -2.63 -10.27
CA ASN A 46 -11.01 -3.02 -9.10
C ASN A 46 -10.91 -1.96 -7.98
N LEU A 47 -9.72 -1.43 -7.73
CA LEU A 47 -9.51 -0.41 -6.69
C LEU A 47 -10.28 0.89 -6.96
N SER A 48 -10.28 1.35 -8.21
CA SER A 48 -10.96 2.59 -8.60
C SER A 48 -12.49 2.47 -8.49
N GLN A 49 -13.05 1.32 -8.88
CA GLN A 49 -14.49 1.04 -8.74
C GLN A 49 -14.89 0.92 -7.26
N ASN A 50 -14.07 0.26 -6.44
CA ASN A 50 -14.31 0.13 -5.00
C ASN A 50 -14.33 1.49 -4.30
N ILE A 51 -13.41 2.39 -4.65
CA ILE A 51 -13.40 3.77 -4.14
C ILE A 51 -14.71 4.49 -4.49
N GLN A 52 -15.14 4.46 -5.76
CA GLN A 52 -16.37 5.14 -6.19
C GLN A 52 -17.62 4.59 -5.47
N MET A 53 -17.70 3.27 -5.30
CA MET A 53 -18.78 2.63 -4.57
C MET A 53 -18.79 3.08 -3.09
N LEU A 54 -17.62 3.07 -2.44
CA LEU A 54 -17.49 3.51 -1.05
C LEU A 54 -17.80 5.00 -0.87
N GLU A 55 -17.37 5.85 -1.81
CA GLU A 55 -17.74 7.28 -1.84
C GLU A 55 -19.26 7.48 -1.94
N GLU A 56 -19.96 6.63 -2.71
CA GLU A 56 -21.42 6.67 -2.78
C GLU A 56 -22.07 6.21 -1.46
N ILE A 57 -21.55 5.16 -0.83
CA ILE A 57 -22.04 4.66 0.46
C ILE A 57 -21.91 5.76 1.50
N VAL A 58 -20.72 6.34 1.69
CA VAL A 58 -20.52 7.37 2.73
C VAL A 58 -21.29 8.66 2.46
N ARG A 59 -21.63 8.94 1.19
CA ARG A 59 -22.51 10.07 0.83
C ARG A 59 -23.96 9.83 1.25
N LYS A 60 -24.47 8.60 1.09
CA LYS A 60 -25.84 8.22 1.48
C LYS A 60 -25.94 7.95 2.98
N GLU A 61 -24.88 7.40 3.56
CA GLU A 61 -24.80 6.94 4.95
C GLU A 61 -23.56 7.54 5.63
N PRO A 62 -23.55 8.85 5.93
CA PRO A 62 -22.38 9.50 6.52
C PRO A 62 -22.01 8.97 7.91
N GLY A 63 -22.94 8.29 8.60
CA GLY A 63 -22.70 7.60 9.88
C GLY A 63 -22.11 6.19 9.74
N ASN A 64 -21.88 5.70 8.51
CA ASN A 64 -21.32 4.37 8.29
C ASN A 64 -19.79 4.38 8.50
N ARG A 65 -19.39 4.22 9.76
CA ARG A 65 -17.99 4.23 10.19
C ARG A 65 -17.12 3.21 9.46
N SER A 66 -17.64 2.00 9.23
CA SER A 66 -16.91 0.94 8.51
C SER A 66 -16.62 1.33 7.05
N ALA A 67 -17.58 1.96 6.37
CA ALA A 67 -17.38 2.44 5.01
C ALA A 67 -16.30 3.54 4.95
N TRP A 68 -16.28 4.46 5.92
CA TRP A 68 -15.21 5.46 6.03
C TRP A 68 -13.82 4.85 6.23
N VAL A 69 -13.70 3.85 7.10
CA VAL A 69 -12.43 3.12 7.29
C VAL A 69 -11.98 2.43 6.02
N GLN A 70 -12.88 1.70 5.36
CA GLN A 70 -12.56 1.03 4.10
C GLN A 70 -12.17 2.02 3.00
N LEU A 71 -12.86 3.15 2.91
CA LEU A 71 -12.53 4.22 1.97
C LEU A 71 -11.13 4.78 2.26
N GLY A 72 -10.79 4.99 3.53
CA GLY A 72 -9.46 5.38 3.97
C GLY A 72 -8.38 4.38 3.57
N HIS A 73 -8.62 3.07 3.75
CA HIS A 73 -7.70 2.01 3.32
C HIS A 73 -7.50 2.01 1.80
N ASN A 74 -8.57 2.12 1.02
CA ASN A 74 -8.46 2.16 -0.44
C ASN A 74 -7.72 3.42 -0.93
N TYR A 75 -7.90 4.56 -0.25
CA TYR A 75 -7.11 5.76 -0.52
C TYR A 75 -5.64 5.64 -0.11
N PHE A 76 -5.36 4.96 1.00
CA PHE A 76 -4.01 4.63 1.42
C PHE A 76 -3.31 3.78 0.36
N ASP A 77 -3.96 2.71 -0.10
CA ASP A 77 -3.41 1.75 -1.06
C ASP A 77 -3.24 2.34 -2.46
N SER A 78 -4.13 3.28 -2.85
CA SER A 78 -4.03 4.04 -4.11
C SER A 78 -3.11 5.26 -4.02
N ASN A 79 -2.36 5.43 -2.92
CA ASN A 79 -1.44 6.55 -2.70
C ASN A 79 -2.09 7.94 -2.82
N GLN A 80 -3.30 8.09 -2.27
CA GLN A 80 -4.05 9.35 -2.17
C GLN A 80 -4.10 9.82 -0.69
N PRO A 81 -2.97 10.27 -0.11
CA PRO A 81 -2.84 10.41 1.34
C PRO A 81 -3.77 11.46 1.96
N MET A 82 -4.01 12.58 1.28
CA MET A 82 -4.94 13.60 1.78
C MET A 82 -6.39 13.09 1.88
N LYS A 83 -6.84 12.31 0.89
CA LYS A 83 -8.18 11.71 0.92
C LYS A 83 -8.28 10.60 1.97
N ALA A 84 -7.21 9.83 2.15
CA ALA A 84 -7.13 8.84 3.22
C ALA A 84 -7.25 9.50 4.60
N ILE A 85 -6.53 10.62 4.83
CA ILE A 85 -6.62 11.40 6.07
C ILE A 85 -8.05 11.86 6.32
N GLU A 86 -8.73 12.39 5.32
CA GLU A 86 -10.13 12.85 5.42
C GLU A 86 -11.07 11.70 5.78
N ALA A 87 -10.97 10.58 5.08
CA ALA A 87 -11.81 9.40 5.35
C ALA A 87 -11.55 8.83 6.75
N TYR A 88 -10.29 8.73 7.18
CA TYR A 88 -9.95 8.32 8.55
C TYR A 88 -10.43 9.34 9.60
N ASN A 89 -10.35 10.65 9.32
CA ASN A 89 -10.91 11.67 10.21
C ASN A 89 -12.41 11.42 10.41
N LYS A 90 -13.17 11.17 9.34
CA LYS A 90 -14.59 10.84 9.44
C LYS A 90 -14.86 9.54 10.21
N ALA A 91 -14.04 8.50 10.01
CA ALA A 91 -14.15 7.30 10.82
C ALA A 91 -13.89 7.55 12.32
N LEU A 92 -12.93 8.40 12.65
CA LEU A 92 -12.55 8.74 14.03
C LEU A 92 -13.48 9.76 14.70
N GLU A 93 -14.19 10.61 13.93
CA GLU A 93 -15.31 11.43 14.42
C GLU A 93 -16.46 10.53 14.92
N LEU A 94 -16.69 9.39 14.26
CA LEU A 94 -17.76 8.44 14.60
C LEU A 94 -17.36 7.48 15.73
N ASP A 95 -16.11 7.02 15.73
CA ASP A 95 -15.53 6.24 16.82
C ASP A 95 -14.05 6.61 17.02
N PRO A 96 -13.73 7.37 18.08
CA PRO A 96 -12.39 7.92 18.30
C PRO A 96 -11.36 6.90 18.84
N ASN A 97 -11.77 5.67 19.16
CA ASN A 97 -10.97 4.70 19.92
C ASN A 97 -10.53 3.50 19.08
N ASP A 98 -9.93 3.76 17.93
CA ASP A 98 -9.39 2.72 17.05
C ASP A 98 -7.90 2.94 16.78
N PRO A 99 -7.00 2.24 17.50
CA PRO A 99 -5.55 2.37 17.33
C PRO A 99 -5.05 2.07 15.93
N ASP A 100 -5.71 1.19 15.18
CA ASP A 100 -5.31 0.81 13.82
C ASP A 100 -5.60 1.98 12.87
N VAL A 101 -6.80 2.55 12.94
CA VAL A 101 -7.19 3.72 12.13
C VAL A 101 -6.36 4.95 12.50
N ILE A 102 -6.11 5.20 13.79
CA ILE A 102 -5.24 6.29 14.25
C ILE A 102 -3.82 6.11 13.70
N THR A 103 -3.28 4.90 13.74
CA THR A 103 -1.94 4.60 13.21
C THR A 103 -1.91 4.79 11.69
N ASN A 104 -2.89 4.26 10.95
CA ASN A 104 -2.95 4.41 9.49
C ASN A 104 -3.05 5.88 9.08
N GLN A 105 -3.83 6.67 9.80
CA GLN A 105 -3.87 8.12 9.60
C GLN A 105 -2.51 8.79 9.91
N GLY A 106 -1.82 8.35 10.97
CA GLY A 106 -0.46 8.81 11.29
C GLY A 106 0.53 8.53 10.15
N VAL A 107 0.44 7.36 9.53
CA VAL A 107 1.25 7.02 8.34
C VAL A 107 0.92 7.96 7.18
N MET A 108 -0.35 8.32 6.97
CA MET A 108 -0.72 9.29 5.94
C MET A 108 -0.25 10.70 6.26
N PHE A 109 -0.30 11.14 7.52
CA PHE A 109 0.28 12.41 7.94
C PHE A 109 1.78 12.48 7.66
N ARG A 110 2.51 11.39 7.95
CA ARG A 110 3.93 11.27 7.57
C ARG A 110 4.13 11.40 6.07
N ARG A 111 3.31 10.73 5.24
CA ARG A 111 3.42 10.80 3.76
C ARG A 111 3.26 12.22 3.21
N VAL A 112 2.49 13.09 3.88
CA VAL A 112 2.31 14.49 3.47
C VAL A 112 3.26 15.45 4.19
N GLY A 113 4.23 14.94 4.96
CA GLY A 113 5.22 15.75 5.68
C GLY A 113 4.72 16.37 6.98
N TRP A 114 3.53 15.98 7.47
CA TRP A 114 2.97 16.49 8.72
C TRP A 114 3.45 15.64 9.90
N TYR A 115 4.75 15.68 10.16
CA TYR A 115 5.43 14.77 11.09
C TYR A 115 4.92 14.91 12.53
N ASP A 116 4.63 16.13 13.00
CA ASP A 116 4.11 16.35 14.36
C ASP A 116 2.76 15.63 14.58
N ARG A 117 1.86 15.71 13.59
CA ARG A 117 0.56 15.01 13.64
C ARG A 117 0.72 13.49 13.52
N ALA A 118 1.69 13.04 12.72
CA ALA A 118 1.99 11.61 12.63
C ALA A 118 2.44 11.06 13.99
N ILE A 119 3.38 11.74 14.66
CA ILE A 119 3.88 11.38 15.99
C ILE A 119 2.76 11.41 17.03
N GLU A 120 1.92 12.45 17.02
CA GLU A 120 0.77 12.54 17.92
C GLU A 120 -0.17 11.35 17.77
N ASN A 121 -0.50 10.97 16.54
CA ASN A 121 -1.33 9.79 16.27
C ASN A 121 -0.66 8.50 16.74
N PHE A 122 0.62 8.29 16.44
CA PHE A 122 1.34 7.09 16.89
C PHE A 122 1.40 7.00 18.41
N ARG A 123 1.66 8.12 19.10
CA ARG A 123 1.63 8.17 20.57
C ARG A 123 0.24 7.82 21.09
N LYS A 124 -0.82 8.44 20.55
CA LYS A 124 -2.21 8.16 20.95
C LYS A 124 -2.57 6.68 20.76
N ALA A 125 -2.21 6.09 19.62
CA ALA A 125 -2.46 4.67 19.36
C ALA A 125 -1.70 3.75 20.34
N ASN A 126 -0.44 4.06 20.65
CA ASN A 126 0.35 3.34 21.64
C ASN A 126 -0.23 3.47 23.07
N ASP A 127 -0.70 4.65 23.45
CA ASP A 127 -1.31 4.90 24.77
C ASP A 127 -2.62 4.12 24.93
N MET A 128 -3.38 3.96 23.85
CA MET A 128 -4.61 3.15 23.82
C MET A 128 -4.35 1.65 23.86
N ASN A 129 -3.37 1.18 23.08
CA ASN A 129 -2.97 -0.22 23.04
C ASN A 129 -1.44 -0.33 23.03
N PRO A 130 -0.82 -0.51 24.23
CA PRO A 130 0.61 -0.68 24.35
C PRO A 130 1.17 -1.92 23.63
N PHE A 131 0.31 -2.87 23.23
CA PHE A 131 0.68 -4.04 22.44
C PHE A 131 0.38 -3.86 20.94
N HIS A 132 0.26 -2.62 20.46
CA HIS A 132 0.16 -2.27 19.05
C HIS A 132 1.55 -1.82 18.50
N PRO A 133 2.45 -2.77 18.18
CA PRO A 133 3.87 -2.50 17.88
C PRO A 133 4.11 -1.50 16.75
N GLN A 134 3.20 -1.45 15.78
CA GLN A 134 3.31 -0.64 14.57
C GLN A 134 3.41 0.85 14.90
N SER A 135 2.76 1.30 15.98
CA SER A 135 2.78 2.70 16.40
C SER A 135 4.19 3.15 16.83
N LEU A 136 4.85 2.41 17.74
CA LEU A 136 6.21 2.69 18.19
C LEU A 136 7.24 2.56 17.05
N TYR A 137 7.07 1.55 16.20
CA TYR A 137 7.93 1.38 15.03
C TYR A 137 7.85 2.60 14.11
N ASN A 138 6.64 3.02 13.72
CA ASN A 138 6.43 4.16 12.83
C ASN A 138 6.88 5.47 13.46
N MET A 139 6.73 5.63 14.78
CA MET A 139 7.24 6.81 15.49
C MET A 139 8.77 6.89 15.41
N GLY A 140 9.48 5.78 15.63
CA GLY A 140 10.94 5.75 15.45
C GLY A 140 11.38 5.98 14.00
N VAL A 141 10.61 5.51 13.01
CA VAL A 141 10.84 5.82 11.60
C VAL A 141 10.76 7.32 11.33
N VAL A 142 9.72 8.01 11.84
CA VAL A 142 9.60 9.47 11.69
C VAL A 142 10.79 10.19 12.32
N TYR A 143 11.13 9.85 13.57
CA TYR A 143 12.25 10.50 14.24
C TYR A 143 13.57 10.28 13.50
N ARG A 144 13.86 9.05 13.05
CA ARG A 144 15.14 8.75 12.42
C ARG A 144 15.28 9.36 11.03
N TYR A 145 14.27 9.18 10.18
CA TYR A 145 14.42 9.45 8.75
C TYR A 145 13.84 10.80 8.32
N ASP A 146 12.79 11.25 8.98
CA ASP A 146 12.10 12.49 8.61
C ASP A 146 12.59 13.68 9.43
N LEU A 147 12.86 13.49 10.73
CA LEU A 147 13.30 14.55 11.64
C LEU A 147 14.79 14.50 12.00
N GLN A 148 15.48 13.41 11.67
CA GLN A 148 16.89 13.16 12.00
C GLN A 148 17.19 13.25 13.52
N ASP A 149 16.19 13.00 14.37
CA ASP A 149 16.30 12.96 15.82
C ASP A 149 16.64 11.53 16.29
N LEU A 150 17.94 11.21 16.31
CA LEU A 150 18.43 9.88 16.65
C LEU A 150 18.13 9.49 18.11
N ASP A 151 18.12 10.46 19.03
CA ASP A 151 17.82 10.20 20.44
C ASP A 151 16.36 9.75 20.62
N LYS A 152 15.41 10.45 20.00
CA LYS A 152 13.99 10.04 20.06
C LYS A 152 13.70 8.77 19.26
N ALA A 153 14.39 8.56 18.14
CA ALA A 153 14.30 7.30 17.40
C ALA A 153 14.76 6.12 18.26
N TYR A 154 15.89 6.27 18.95
CA TYR A 154 16.41 5.26 19.88
C TYR A 154 15.41 4.96 20.99
N GLN A 155 14.81 5.99 21.61
CA GLN A 155 13.80 5.80 22.66
C GLN A 155 12.58 5.01 22.16
N ALA A 156 12.02 5.39 21.00
CA ALA A 156 10.84 4.75 20.44
C ALA A 156 11.08 3.27 20.10
N TRP A 157 12.21 2.97 19.44
CA TRP A 157 12.54 1.60 19.06
C TRP A 157 13.05 0.74 20.23
N SER A 158 13.72 1.32 21.22
CA SER A 158 14.04 0.60 22.46
C SER A 158 12.78 0.15 23.17
N ARG A 159 11.78 1.04 23.27
CA ARG A 159 10.49 0.69 23.84
C ARG A 159 9.77 -0.42 23.07
N TYR A 160 9.85 -0.40 21.74
CA TYR A 160 9.33 -1.49 20.91
C TYR A 160 9.99 -2.83 21.26
N VAL A 161 11.33 -2.86 21.32
CA VAL A 161 12.11 -4.09 21.58
C VAL A 161 11.85 -4.66 22.97
N GLU A 162 11.66 -3.79 23.97
CA GLU A 162 11.27 -4.18 25.34
C GLU A 162 9.92 -4.90 25.37
N LEU A 163 8.92 -4.35 24.67
CA LEU A 163 7.55 -4.88 24.67
C LEU A 163 7.39 -6.11 23.77
N HIS A 164 8.23 -6.24 22.74
CA HIS A 164 8.11 -7.28 21.72
C HIS A 164 9.43 -8.01 21.46
N PRO A 165 10.07 -8.65 22.45
CA PRO A 165 11.46 -9.14 22.34
C PRO A 165 11.69 -10.24 21.29
N THR A 166 10.63 -10.84 20.75
CA THR A 166 10.68 -11.96 19.80
C THR A 166 9.84 -11.73 18.53
N SER A 167 9.39 -10.51 18.24
CA SER A 167 8.59 -10.23 17.04
C SER A 167 9.45 -10.18 15.76
N GLN A 168 8.80 -10.35 14.60
CA GLN A 168 9.44 -10.44 13.27
C GLN A 168 10.30 -9.22 12.87
N GLY A 169 10.19 -8.06 13.55
CA GLY A 169 11.01 -6.87 13.28
C GLY A 169 12.11 -6.58 14.32
N THR A 170 12.16 -7.36 15.41
CA THR A 170 12.93 -6.99 16.60
C THR A 170 14.44 -7.08 16.40
N GLU A 171 14.94 -8.12 15.71
CA GLU A 171 16.38 -8.24 15.44
C GLU A 171 16.89 -7.12 14.54
N GLN A 172 16.09 -6.71 13.56
CA GLN A 172 16.42 -5.56 12.72
C GLN A 172 16.54 -4.29 13.56
N LEU A 173 15.58 -4.03 14.44
CA LEU A 173 15.64 -2.88 15.34
C LEU A 173 16.82 -2.94 16.31
N ARG A 174 17.18 -4.12 16.82
CA ARG A 174 18.41 -4.28 17.64
C ARG A 174 19.68 -3.93 16.88
N GLY A 175 19.71 -4.21 15.58
CA GLY A 175 20.79 -3.75 14.69
C GLY A 175 20.81 -2.22 14.59
N GLU A 176 19.65 -1.62 14.35
CA GLU A 176 19.51 -0.16 14.22
C GLU A 176 19.84 0.58 15.52
N LEU A 177 19.43 0.07 16.68
CA LEU A 177 19.75 0.64 17.98
C LEU A 177 21.26 0.65 18.24
N ARG A 178 21.97 -0.44 17.94
CA ARG A 178 23.44 -0.51 18.04
C ARG A 178 24.13 0.47 17.10
N ALA A 179 23.60 0.62 15.88
CA ALA A 179 24.13 1.59 14.92
C ALA A 179 23.93 3.03 15.42
N ILE A 180 22.76 3.36 15.99
CA ILE A 180 22.50 4.67 16.60
C ILE A 180 23.43 4.93 17.79
N GLU A 181 23.65 3.95 18.67
CA GLU A 181 24.59 4.07 19.80
C GLU A 181 26.01 4.37 19.34
N ALA A 182 26.48 3.69 18.30
CA ALA A 182 27.82 3.91 17.74
C ALA A 182 27.99 5.31 17.13
N LEU A 183 26.91 5.95 16.66
CA LEU A 183 26.93 7.32 16.13
C LEU A 183 26.89 8.39 17.22
N ARG A 184 26.58 8.02 18.46
CA ARG A 184 26.48 8.94 19.61
C ARG A 184 27.78 9.03 20.44
N GLN A 185 28.75 8.14 20.16
CA GLN A 185 30.08 8.12 20.77
C GLN A 185 31.07 8.94 19.94
#